data_AF-L5JRE0-F1
#
_entry.id   AF-L5JRE0-F1
#
_cell.length_a   1.000
_cell.length_b   1.000
_cell.length_c   1.000
_cell.angle_alpha   90.00
_cell.angle_beta   90.00
_cell.angle_gamma   90.00
#
_symmetry.space_group_name_H-M   'P 1'
#
loop_
_entity.id
_entity.type
_entity.pdbx_description
1 polymer ?
#
loop_
_entity_poly.entity_id
_entity_poly.type
_entity_poly.pdbx_seq_one_letter_code
_entity_poly.pdbx_strand_id
1 'polypeptide(L)'
;MLQKARRKLIYEKAKHYYEEYKQMYRTEIRMAGMAGKAGNFYVPAEPKLAFVIKIRGINGVSPKIRKVLQLLRLLQIFNGTFVKLNKASINVLRIVEPYIAWGYPNLKSINELIYKCDYAKINKKQIVLQITH
;
A
#
# COMPACT_ATOMS: atom_id res chain seq x y z
N MET A 1 30.33 -6.83 15.38
CA MET A 1 29.30 -7.26 16.35
C MET A 1 27.93 -6.57 16.16
N LEU A 2 27.87 -5.25 15.95
CA LEU A 2 26.61 -4.49 15.79
C LEU A 2 25.71 -4.96 14.62
N GLN A 3 26.29 -5.31 13.47
CA GLN A 3 25.51 -5.72 12.29
C GLN A 3 24.81 -7.07 12.50
N LYS A 4 25.43 -8.00 13.23
CA LYS A 4 24.86 -9.32 13.56
C LYS A 4 23.69 -9.19 14.55
N ALA A 5 23.84 -8.35 15.57
CA ALA A 5 22.76 -8.04 16.52
C ALA A 5 21.56 -7.37 15.80
N ARG A 6 21.82 -6.43 14.89
CA ARG A 6 20.77 -5.79 14.09
C ARG A 6 20.02 -6.77 13.18
N ARG A 7 20.74 -7.68 12.52
CA ARG A 7 20.11 -8.75 11.70
C ARG A 7 19.22 -9.66 12.55
N LYS A 8 19.69 -10.06 13.74
CA LYS A 8 18.88 -10.86 14.68
C LYS A 8 17.60 -10.11 15.08
N LEU A 9 17.70 -8.82 15.42
CA LEU A 9 16.53 -7.99 15.74
C LEU A 9 15.53 -7.92 14.57
N ILE A 10 16.01 -7.70 13.35
CA ILE A 10 15.17 -7.63 12.14
C ILE A 10 14.46 -8.97 11.92
N TYR A 11 15.17 -10.09 12.10
CA TYR A 11 14.60 -11.42 11.97
C TYR A 11 13.47 -11.67 12.99
N GLU A 12 13.70 -11.37 14.27
CA GLU A 12 12.66 -11.53 15.30
C GLU A 12 11.43 -10.66 15.02
N LYS A 13 11.63 -9.43 14.54
CA LYS A 13 10.52 -8.55 14.11
C LYS A 13 9.76 -9.13 12.93
N ALA A 14 10.46 -9.60 11.90
CA ALA A 14 9.83 -10.19 10.72
C ALA A 14 9.01 -11.43 11.10
N LYS A 15 9.53 -12.28 11.99
CA LYS A 15 8.83 -13.44 12.53
C LYS A 15 7.56 -13.05 13.29
N HIS A 16 7.65 -12.03 14.15
CA HIS A 16 6.49 -11.51 14.87
C HIS A 16 5.38 -11.04 13.92
N TYR A 17 5.72 -10.19 12.94
CA TYR A 17 4.74 -9.71 11.95
C TYR A 17 4.13 -10.85 11.14
N TYR A 18 4.92 -11.86 10.77
CA TYR A 18 4.40 -13.02 10.04
C TYR A 18 3.32 -13.78 10.84
N GLU A 19 3.57 -14.04 12.12
CA GLU A 19 2.58 -14.72 12.98
C GLU A 19 1.34 -13.85 13.20
N GLU A 20 1.50 -12.54 13.37
CA GLU A 20 0.39 -11.58 13.49
C GLU A 20 -0.53 -11.64 12.25
N TYR A 21 0.04 -11.52 11.05
CA TYR A 21 -0.75 -11.60 9.81
C TYR A 21 -1.45 -12.94 9.63
N LYS A 22 -0.79 -14.04 10.00
CA LYS A 22 -1.36 -15.40 9.93
C LYS A 22 -2.54 -15.56 10.89
N GLN A 23 -2.42 -15.03 12.11
CA GLN A 23 -3.49 -15.06 13.11
C GLN A 23 -4.68 -14.19 12.68
N MET A 24 -4.43 -12.99 12.15
CA MET A 24 -5.47 -12.11 11.63
C MET A 24 -6.29 -12.80 10.52
N TYR A 25 -5.61 -13.35 9.51
CA TYR A 25 -6.26 -14.04 8.39
C TYR A 25 -7.11 -15.24 8.85
N ARG A 26 -6.58 -16.08 9.76
CA ARG A 26 -7.34 -17.20 10.34
C ARG A 26 -8.56 -16.72 11.13
N THR A 27 -8.42 -15.60 11.83
CA THR A 27 -9.50 -15.02 12.62
C THR A 27 -10.63 -14.52 11.72
N GLU A 28 -10.32 -13.82 10.63
CA GLU A 28 -11.33 -13.38 9.64
C GLU A 28 -12.12 -14.56 9.06
N ILE A 29 -11.42 -15.62 8.63
CA ILE A 29 -12.07 -16.84 8.11
C ILE A 29 -12.98 -17.47 9.17
N ARG A 30 -12.49 -17.58 10.41
CA ARG A 30 -13.26 -18.15 11.52
C ARG A 30 -14.51 -17.34 11.79
N MET A 31 -14.40 -16.00 11.84
CA MET A 31 -15.54 -15.12 12.09
C MET A 31 -16.57 -15.20 10.96
N ALA A 32 -16.13 -15.20 9.70
CA ALA A 32 -17.01 -15.41 8.56
C ALA A 32 -17.73 -16.77 8.61
N GLY A 33 -17.02 -17.83 8.98
CA GLY A 33 -17.60 -19.17 9.16
C GLY A 33 -18.60 -19.26 10.31
N MET A 34 -18.31 -18.61 11.45
CA MET A 34 -19.23 -18.54 12.58
C MET A 34 -20.50 -17.76 12.24
N ALA A 35 -20.36 -16.64 11.54
CA ALA A 35 -21.50 -15.85 11.07
C ALA A 35 -22.40 -16.69 10.14
N GLY A 36 -21.80 -17.37 9.15
CA GLY A 36 -22.54 -18.26 8.24
C GLY A 36 -23.28 -19.39 8.97
N LYS A 37 -22.66 -20.03 9.96
CA LYS A 37 -23.32 -21.07 10.78
C LYS A 37 -24.49 -20.52 11.61
N ALA A 38 -24.38 -19.28 12.09
CA ALA A 38 -25.41 -18.62 12.87
C ALA A 38 -26.51 -17.96 12.00
N GLY A 39 -26.40 -18.01 10.67
CA GLY A 39 -27.31 -17.29 9.76
C GLY A 39 -27.10 -15.76 9.75
N ASN A 40 -25.99 -15.27 10.32
CA ASN A 40 -25.63 -13.87 10.40
C ASN A 40 -24.61 -13.46 9.33
N PHE A 41 -24.44 -12.17 9.11
CA PHE A 41 -23.46 -11.61 8.18
C PHE A 41 -22.21 -11.11 8.90
N TYR A 42 -21.03 -11.39 8.34
CA TYR A 42 -19.76 -10.81 8.78
C TYR A 42 -19.35 -9.68 7.84
N VAL A 43 -19.12 -8.49 8.40
CA VAL A 43 -18.62 -7.33 7.66
C VAL A 43 -17.14 -7.11 8.02
N PRO A 44 -16.21 -7.21 7.06
CA PRO A 44 -14.80 -6.99 7.33
C PRO A 44 -14.51 -5.52 7.64
N ALA A 45 -13.37 -5.26 8.27
CA ALA A 45 -12.95 -3.90 8.59
C ALA A 45 -12.70 -3.08 7.31
N GLU A 46 -13.00 -1.77 7.38
CA GLU A 46 -12.73 -0.86 6.27
C GLU A 46 -11.24 -0.81 5.93
N PRO A 47 -10.88 -0.80 4.63
CA PRO A 47 -9.49 -0.74 4.21
C PRO A 47 -8.88 0.62 4.56
N LYS A 48 -7.68 0.59 5.13
CA LYS A 48 -6.97 1.79 5.61
C LYS A 48 -5.91 2.31 4.63
N LEU A 49 -5.62 1.56 3.57
CA LEU A 49 -4.56 1.85 2.61
C LEU A 49 -5.07 1.63 1.18
N ALA A 50 -4.77 2.56 0.29
CA ALA A 50 -4.95 2.39 -1.14
C ALA A 50 -3.59 2.46 -1.86
N PHE A 51 -3.47 1.70 -2.94
CA PHE A 51 -2.41 1.87 -3.92
C PHE A 51 -2.98 2.60 -5.13
N VAL A 52 -2.30 3.66 -5.56
CA VAL A 52 -2.77 4.57 -6.60
C VAL A 52 -1.74 4.61 -7.71
N ILE A 53 -2.15 4.39 -8.95
CA ILE A 53 -1.29 4.39 -10.13
C ILE A 53 -1.82 5.43 -11.11
N LYS A 54 -0.93 6.24 -11.69
CA LYS A 54 -1.32 7.15 -12.77
C LYS A 54 -1.40 6.41 -14.11
N ILE A 55 -2.55 6.51 -14.78
CA ILE A 55 -2.81 5.82 -16.06
C ILE A 55 -2.80 6.75 -17.27
N ARG A 56 -3.00 8.06 -17.09
CA ARG A 56 -3.03 9.04 -18.19
C ARG A 56 -1.86 10.02 -18.16
N GLY A 57 -1.50 10.52 -19.35
CA GLY A 57 -0.47 11.55 -19.54
C GLY A 57 -0.85 12.94 -19.03
N ILE A 58 0.00 13.93 -19.30
CA ILE A 58 -0.17 15.31 -18.81
C ILE A 58 -1.00 16.21 -19.73
N ASN A 59 -1.33 15.76 -20.94
CA ASN A 59 -2.01 16.57 -21.96
C ASN A 59 -3.47 16.81 -21.57
N GLY A 60 -3.92 18.06 -21.67
CA GLY A 60 -5.32 18.44 -21.39
C GLY A 60 -5.74 18.31 -19.92
N VAL A 61 -4.78 18.21 -18.98
CA VAL A 61 -5.08 18.13 -17.55
C VAL A 61 -5.31 19.52 -16.98
N SER A 62 -6.46 19.75 -16.34
CA SER A 62 -6.76 21.03 -15.70
C SER A 62 -5.75 21.37 -14.58
N PRO A 63 -5.46 22.67 -14.32
CA PRO A 63 -4.48 23.07 -13.30
C PRO A 63 -4.77 22.49 -11.90
N LYS A 64 -6.05 22.38 -11.54
CA LYS A 64 -6.49 21.79 -10.26
C LYS A 64 -6.10 20.32 -10.16
N ILE A 65 -6.39 19.52 -11.19
CA ILE A 65 -6.06 18.08 -11.23
C ILE A 65 -4.55 17.89 -11.27
N ARG A 66 -3.84 18.71 -12.06
CA ARG A 66 -2.38 18.69 -12.11
C ARG A 66 -1.76 18.92 -10.73
N LYS A 67 -2.31 19.87 -9.94
CA LYS A 67 -1.82 20.14 -8.58
C LYS A 67 -2.09 18.96 -7.64
N VAL A 68 -3.25 18.33 -7.73
CA VAL A 68 -3.57 17.15 -6.92
C VAL A 68 -2.64 15.98 -7.24
N LEU A 69 -2.40 15.69 -8.52
CA LEU A 69 -1.46 14.64 -8.93
C LEU A 69 -0.03 14.92 -8.44
N GLN A 70 0.40 16.18 -8.42
CA GLN A 70 1.68 16.58 -7.83
C GLN A 70 1.72 16.33 -6.31
N LEU A 71 0.66 16.64 -5.57
CA LEU A 71 0.57 16.37 -4.13
C LEU A 71 0.64 14.87 -3.82
N LEU A 72 0.02 14.04 -4.67
CA LEU A 72 0.10 12.57 -4.60
C LEU A 72 1.45 12.01 -5.09
N ARG A 73 2.35 12.86 -5.60
CA ARG A 73 3.64 12.51 -6.21
C ARG A 73 3.54 11.63 -7.47
N LEU A 74 2.40 11.73 -8.18
CA LEU A 74 2.12 11.02 -9.43
C LEU A 74 2.51 11.87 -10.65
N LEU A 75 3.81 12.08 -10.82
CA LEU A 75 4.34 12.96 -11.87
C LEU A 75 4.35 12.28 -13.25
N GLN A 76 4.87 11.06 -13.33
CA GLN A 76 4.97 10.28 -14.57
C GLN A 76 3.84 9.24 -14.68
N ILE A 77 3.59 8.79 -15.91
CA ILE A 77 2.65 7.69 -16.18
C ILE A 77 3.22 6.42 -15.52
N PHE A 78 2.34 5.56 -14.99
CA PHE A 78 2.67 4.34 -14.26
C PHE A 78 3.41 4.54 -12.94
N ASN A 79 3.61 5.77 -12.48
CA ASN A 79 4.03 6.00 -11.10
C ASN A 79 2.93 5.52 -10.16
N GLY A 80 3.35 4.81 -9.11
CA GLY A 80 2.50 4.30 -8.05
C GLY A 80 2.82 4.94 -6.71
N THR A 81 1.81 5.26 -5.91
CA THR A 81 2.00 5.70 -4.52
C THR A 81 0.99 5.05 -3.58
N PHE A 82 1.45 4.74 -2.36
CA PHE A 82 0.59 4.31 -1.27
C PHE A 82 -0.03 5.54 -0.59
N VAL A 83 -1.35 5.52 -0.41
CA VAL A 83 -2.13 6.59 0.23
C VAL A 83 -2.90 6.02 1.40
N LYS A 84 -2.71 6.60 2.59
CA LYS A 84 -3.53 6.29 3.76
C LYS A 84 -4.94 6.81 3.52
N LEU A 85 -5.94 5.94 3.70
CA LEU A 85 -7.32 6.27 3.46
C LEU A 85 -7.93 7.02 4.65
N ASN A 86 -8.50 8.18 4.37
CA ASN A 86 -9.36 8.96 5.23
C ASN A 86 -10.43 9.64 4.35
N LYS A 87 -11.40 10.32 4.97
CA LYS A 87 -12.48 10.98 4.23
C LYS A 87 -11.97 11.99 3.19
N ALA A 88 -10.92 12.74 3.52
CA ALA A 88 -10.34 13.74 2.63
C ALA A 88 -9.61 13.11 1.44
N SER A 89 -8.81 12.06 1.67
CA SER A 89 -8.04 11.36 0.64
C SER A 89 -8.98 10.68 -0.35
N ILE A 90 -10.09 10.08 0.11
CA ILE A 90 -11.10 9.49 -0.76
C ILE A 90 -11.68 10.57 -1.69
N ASN A 91 -12.03 11.74 -1.16
CA ASN A 91 -12.52 12.85 -1.98
C ASN A 91 -11.46 13.34 -2.98
N VAL A 92 -10.19 13.41 -2.57
CA VAL A 92 -9.08 13.75 -3.46
C VAL A 92 -8.94 12.72 -4.59
N LEU A 93 -9.01 11.42 -4.28
CA LEU A 93 -8.94 10.34 -5.27
C LEU A 93 -10.11 10.41 -6.25
N ARG A 94 -11.33 10.69 -5.79
CA ARG A 94 -12.52 10.89 -6.64
C ARG A 94 -12.35 12.04 -7.62
N ILE A 95 -11.73 13.15 -7.22
CA ILE A 95 -11.48 14.29 -8.13
C ILE A 95 -10.56 13.92 -9.29
N VAL A 96 -9.57 13.05 -9.05
CA VAL A 96 -8.56 12.68 -10.05
C VAL A 96 -8.79 11.30 -10.67
N GLU A 97 -9.89 10.64 -10.31
CA GLU A 97 -10.26 9.28 -10.72
C GLU A 97 -10.12 9.01 -12.22
N PRO A 98 -10.47 9.94 -13.14
CA PRO A 98 -10.28 9.69 -14.58
C PRO A 98 -8.81 9.54 -15.02
N TYR A 99 -7.84 9.95 -14.19
CA TYR A 99 -6.41 9.96 -14.52
C TYR A 99 -5.61 8.90 -13.74
N ILE A 100 -6.25 8.24 -12.77
CA ILE A 100 -5.62 7.25 -11.89
C ILE A 100 -6.42 5.95 -11.89
N ALA A 101 -5.73 4.83 -11.69
CA ALA A 101 -6.34 3.59 -11.24
C ALA A 101 -5.94 3.39 -9.78
N TRP A 102 -6.87 3.06 -8.90
CA TRP A 102 -6.56 2.82 -7.51
C TRP A 102 -7.42 1.72 -6.90
N GLY A 103 -6.90 1.07 -5.87
CA GLY A 103 -7.59 0.00 -5.16
C GLY A 103 -6.87 -0.39 -3.88
N TYR A 104 -7.40 -1.39 -3.19
CA TYR A 104 -6.85 -1.88 -1.93
C TYR A 104 -5.82 -2.98 -2.21
N PRO A 105 -4.54 -2.76 -1.88
CA PRO A 105 -3.50 -3.74 -2.15
C PRO A 105 -3.57 -4.90 -1.15
N ASN A 106 -3.18 -6.10 -1.59
CA ASN A 106 -3.00 -7.26 -0.71
C ASN A 106 -1.54 -7.30 -0.18
N LEU A 107 -1.31 -8.05 0.90
CA LEU A 107 0.03 -8.14 1.53
C LEU A 107 1.11 -8.66 0.57
N LYS A 108 0.76 -9.61 -0.31
CA LYS A 108 1.67 -10.16 -1.31
C LYS A 108 2.11 -9.11 -2.33
N SER A 109 1.17 -8.35 -2.88
CA SER A 109 1.40 -7.27 -3.85
C SER A 109 2.22 -6.13 -3.22
N ILE A 110 1.98 -5.80 -1.95
CA ILE A 110 2.80 -4.82 -1.22
C ILE A 110 4.25 -5.31 -1.14
N ASN A 111 4.45 -6.55 -0.69
CA ASN A 111 5.79 -7.12 -0.58
C ASN A 111 6.50 -7.16 -1.94
N GLU A 112 5.86 -7.69 -2.98
CA GLU A 112 6.43 -7.76 -4.32
C GLU A 112 6.82 -6.39 -4.86
N LEU A 113 5.98 -5.36 -4.64
CA LEU A 113 6.28 -4.00 -5.06
C LEU A 113 7.49 -3.42 -4.31
N ILE A 114 7.54 -3.60 -2.98
CA ILE A 114 8.64 -3.11 -2.16
C ILE A 114 9.96 -3.77 -2.57
N TYR A 115 9.95 -5.09 -2.79
CA TYR A 115 11.17 -5.81 -3.15
C TYR A 115 11.64 -5.57 -4.59
N LYS A 116 10.73 -5.40 -5.55
CA LYS A 116 11.09 -5.30 -6.97
C LYS A 116 11.22 -3.88 -7.49
N CYS A 117 10.42 -2.95 -7.00
CA CYS A 117 10.19 -1.66 -7.66
C CYS A 117 10.47 -0.46 -6.75
N ASP A 118 10.83 -0.66 -5.49
CA ASP A 118 10.96 0.45 -4.55
C ASP A 118 12.34 1.12 -4.61
N TYR A 119 12.29 2.44 -4.49
CA TYR A 119 13.45 3.30 -4.47
C TYR A 119 13.38 4.17 -3.22
N ALA A 120 14.44 4.15 -2.43
CA ALA A 120 14.56 5.05 -1.30
C ALA A 120 15.23 6.35 -1.73
N LYS A 121 14.70 7.48 -1.26
CA LYS A 121 15.34 8.79 -1.41
C LYS A 121 16.28 9.03 -0.22
N ILE A 122 17.58 8.80 -0.40
CA ILE A 122 18.62 9.00 0.61
C ILE A 122 19.51 10.15 0.15
N ASN A 123 19.73 11.16 0.99
CA ASN A 123 20.54 12.34 0.64
C ASN A 123 20.13 13.01 -0.69
N LYS A 124 18.82 13.14 -0.91
CA LYS A 124 18.19 13.65 -2.15
C LYS A 124 18.43 12.81 -3.41
N LYS A 125 19.18 11.71 -3.35
CA LYS A 125 19.40 10.77 -4.46
C LYS A 125 18.41 9.60 -4.37
N GLN A 126 17.97 9.12 -5.53
CA GLN A 126 17.13 7.93 -5.64
C GLN A 126 18.03 6.70 -5.69
N ILE A 127 17.89 5.80 -4.71
CA ILE A 127 18.70 4.58 -4.58
C ILE A 127 17.75 3.39 -4.60
N VAL A 128 18.06 2.39 -5.42
CA VAL A 128 17.31 1.12 -5.44
C VAL A 128 17.47 0.44 -4.09
N LEU A 129 16.37 0.00 -3.49
CA LEU A 129 16.43 -0.86 -2.31
C LEU A 129 16.81 -2.28 -2.73
N GLN A 130 18.11 -2.52 -2.96
CA GLN A 130 18.63 -3.88 -3.11
C GLN A 130 18.67 -4.54 -1.74
N ILE A 131 17.57 -5.15 -1.32
CA ILE A 131 17.60 -6.15 -0.25
C ILE A 131 17.96 -7.47 -0.94
N THR A 132 19.25 -7.76 -1.03
CA THR A 132 19.75 -9.06 -1.45
C THR A 132 19.20 -10.13 -0.50
N HIS A 133 18.62 -11.18 -1.10
CA HIS A 133 18.20 -12.41 -0.42
C HIS A 133 19.32 -13.00 0.46
#